data_AF-A0A9D6QX03-F1
#
_entry.id   AF-A0A9D6QX03-F1
#
_cell.length_a   1.000
_cell.length_b   1.000
_cell.length_c   1.000
_cell.angle_alpha   90.00
_cell.angle_beta   90.00
_cell.angle_gamma   90.00
#
_symmetry.space_group_name_H-M   'P 1'
#
loop_
_entity.id
_entity.type
_entity.pdbx_description
1 polymer ?
#
loop_
_entity_poly.entity_id
_entity_poly.type
_entity_poly.pdbx_seq_one_letter_code
_entity_poly.pdbx_strand_id
1 'polypeptide(L)'
;MKTSKVSRRVTALAALLFTGTATFGGNKVRPPQEPGAELRKAPRAASSWRNPYGGQADAVLAGKKLFGKHCVSCHGEDAAGIDKAPSLRSPVMRSATAGVLLWFLKNGNRREGMPSWSKLPDQQLWQLVAYLQSLGSEGSASQ
;
A
#
# COMPACT_ATOMS: atom_id res chain seq x y z
N MET A 1 -27.51 -0.55 -78.97
CA MET A 1 -27.60 0.88 -79.35
C MET A 1 -27.77 1.70 -78.09
N LYS A 2 -26.88 2.68 -77.83
CA LYS A 2 -27.07 3.87 -76.93
C LYS A 2 -27.39 3.59 -75.44
N THR A 3 -26.83 4.21 -74.41
CA THR A 3 -26.10 5.47 -74.24
C THR A 3 -25.39 5.48 -72.89
N SER A 4 -24.30 6.25 -72.86
CA SER A 4 -23.44 6.64 -71.73
C SER A 4 -24.18 7.26 -70.53
N LYS A 5 -23.68 7.03 -69.32
CA LYS A 5 -23.94 7.90 -68.14
C LYS A 5 -22.73 7.83 -67.19
N VAL A 6 -21.73 8.68 -67.44
CA VAL A 6 -21.43 9.96 -66.79
C VAL A 6 -20.89 9.81 -65.35
N SER A 7 -19.59 10.11 -65.27
CA SER A 7 -18.74 10.27 -64.10
C SER A 7 -19.20 11.41 -63.19
N ARG A 8 -19.04 11.24 -61.87
CA ARG A 8 -18.94 12.35 -60.91
C ARG A 8 -17.83 12.04 -59.92
N ARG A 9 -16.66 12.65 -60.12
CA ARG A 9 -15.58 12.72 -59.12
C ARG A 9 -15.98 13.77 -58.09
N VAL A 10 -16.19 13.36 -56.86
CA VAL A 10 -16.36 14.27 -55.71
C VAL A 10 -14.98 14.47 -55.10
N THR A 11 -14.38 15.63 -55.34
CA THR A 11 -13.14 16.07 -54.70
C THR A 11 -13.50 16.54 -53.29
N ALA A 12 -13.17 15.74 -52.26
CA ALA A 12 -13.29 16.16 -50.88
C ALA A 12 -12.07 17.00 -50.50
N LEU A 13 -12.27 18.31 -50.25
CA LEU A 13 -11.27 19.15 -49.59
C LEU A 13 -11.23 18.79 -48.10
N ALA A 14 -10.14 18.17 -47.67
CA ALA A 14 -9.84 17.97 -46.25
C ALA A 14 -9.16 19.23 -45.68
N ALA A 15 -9.91 20.05 -44.95
CA ALA A 15 -9.38 21.14 -44.14
C ALA A 15 -8.92 20.59 -42.78
N LEU A 16 -7.61 20.37 -42.62
CA LEU A 16 -6.98 20.05 -41.35
C LEU A 16 -6.84 21.34 -40.51
N LEU A 17 -7.86 21.64 -39.71
CA LEU A 17 -7.74 22.65 -38.65
C LEU A 17 -7.18 21.97 -37.40
N PHE A 18 -5.86 22.05 -37.25
CA PHE A 18 -5.13 21.80 -36.01
C PHE A 18 -5.63 22.80 -34.95
N THR A 19 -6.53 22.35 -34.09
CA THR A 19 -6.99 23.14 -32.94
C THR A 19 -6.54 22.46 -31.65
N GLY A 20 -5.53 23.06 -31.03
CA GLY A 20 -5.26 23.03 -29.59
C GLY A 20 -4.98 21.68 -28.94
N THR A 21 -3.70 21.34 -28.79
CA THR A 21 -3.26 20.40 -27.74
C THR A 21 -3.38 21.08 -26.38
N ALA A 22 -4.57 21.00 -25.76
CA ALA A 22 -4.73 21.38 -24.36
C ALA A 22 -3.90 20.44 -23.48
N THR A 23 -2.85 20.97 -22.88
CA THR A 23 -2.03 20.30 -21.87
C THR A 23 -2.88 20.03 -20.64
N PHE A 24 -3.15 18.75 -20.36
CA PHE A 24 -3.82 18.33 -19.12
C PHE A 24 -2.85 18.53 -17.92
N GLY A 25 -2.76 19.77 -17.45
CA GLY A 25 -2.18 20.14 -16.16
C GLY A 25 -3.15 19.82 -15.02
N GLY A 26 -3.52 18.56 -14.86
CA GLY A 26 -4.36 18.11 -13.75
C GLY A 26 -3.51 17.90 -12.50
N ASN A 27 -3.72 18.71 -11.46
CA ASN A 27 -3.28 18.41 -10.11
C ASN A 27 -3.90 17.05 -9.73
N LYS A 28 -3.12 15.96 -9.82
CA LYS A 28 -3.65 14.61 -9.64
C LYS A 28 -4.09 14.44 -8.20
N VAL A 29 -5.38 14.66 -7.94
CA VAL A 29 -6.04 14.16 -6.73
C VAL A 29 -5.80 12.65 -6.73
N ARG A 30 -4.93 12.17 -5.83
CA ARG A 30 -4.68 10.73 -5.69
C ARG A 30 -6.02 10.09 -5.29
N PRO A 31 -6.39 8.95 -5.90
CA PRO A 31 -7.56 8.21 -5.45
C PRO A 31 -7.40 7.87 -3.94
N PRO A 32 -8.51 7.74 -3.19
CA PRO A 32 -8.47 7.26 -1.82
C PRO A 32 -7.60 6.00 -1.75
N GLN A 33 -6.61 6.00 -0.85
CA GLN A 33 -5.69 4.88 -0.71
C GLN A 33 -6.49 3.71 -0.11
N GLU A 34 -6.74 2.66 -0.88
CA GLU A 34 -7.35 1.43 -0.36
C GLU A 34 -6.45 0.87 0.76
N PRO A 35 -6.94 0.76 2.01
CA PRO A 35 -6.14 0.29 3.13
C PRO A 35 -5.51 -1.07 2.81
N GLY A 36 -4.17 -1.13 2.83
CA GLY A 36 -3.43 -2.37 2.62
C GLY A 36 -3.31 -2.88 1.18
N ALA A 37 -3.61 -2.07 0.15
CA ALA A 37 -3.29 -2.41 -1.25
C ALA A 37 -1.79 -2.76 -1.43
N GLU A 38 -0.91 -2.10 -0.68
CA GLU A 38 0.52 -2.35 -0.69
C GLU A 38 0.92 -3.70 -0.09
N LEU A 39 0.18 -4.22 0.91
CA LEU A 39 0.45 -5.53 1.49
C LEU A 39 0.23 -6.66 0.47
N ARG A 40 -0.68 -6.47 -0.49
CA ARG A 40 -0.95 -7.44 -1.56
C ARG A 40 0.20 -7.62 -2.55
N LYS A 41 1.21 -6.73 -2.51
CA LYS A 41 2.43 -6.84 -3.33
C LYS A 41 3.44 -7.85 -2.78
N ALA A 42 3.23 -8.31 -1.55
CA ALA A 42 4.08 -9.34 -0.97
C ALA A 42 4.06 -10.61 -1.83
N PRO A 43 5.22 -11.26 -2.05
CA PRO A 43 5.27 -12.52 -2.79
C PRO A 43 4.45 -13.58 -2.07
N ARG A 44 3.84 -14.52 -2.81
CA ARG A 44 3.04 -15.62 -2.21
C ARG A 44 3.79 -16.41 -1.15
N ALA A 45 5.11 -16.58 -1.32
CA ALA A 45 5.97 -17.24 -0.34
C ALA A 45 6.00 -16.51 1.02
N ALA A 46 5.84 -15.18 1.06
CA ALA A 46 5.79 -14.44 2.32
C ALA A 46 4.60 -14.88 3.19
N SER A 47 3.49 -15.30 2.59
CA SER A 47 2.32 -15.74 3.34
C SER A 47 2.55 -17.00 4.18
N SER A 48 3.58 -17.81 3.87
CA SER A 48 3.91 -19.02 4.63
C SER A 48 4.98 -18.80 5.70
N TRP A 49 5.65 -17.64 5.74
CA TRP A 49 6.66 -17.38 6.78
C TRP A 49 5.99 -17.20 8.13
N ARG A 50 6.49 -17.93 9.13
CA ARG A 50 6.01 -17.90 10.50
C ARG A 50 6.90 -17.01 11.36
N ASN A 51 6.30 -16.30 12.30
CA ASN A 51 7.04 -15.55 13.30
C ASN A 51 7.56 -16.53 14.37
N PRO A 52 8.89 -16.72 14.51
CA PRO A 52 9.46 -17.62 15.53
C PRO A 52 9.25 -17.09 16.96
N TYR A 53 8.87 -15.82 17.12
CA TYR A 53 8.57 -15.17 18.39
C TYR A 53 7.07 -14.94 18.62
N GLY A 54 6.21 -15.48 17.75
CA GLY A 54 4.76 -15.32 17.86
C GLY A 54 4.22 -15.88 19.18
N GLY A 55 3.30 -15.15 19.81
CA GLY A 55 2.68 -15.53 21.09
C GLY A 55 3.54 -15.31 22.34
N GLN A 56 4.78 -14.84 22.20
CA GLN A 56 5.66 -14.56 23.33
C GLN A 56 5.44 -13.12 23.85
N ALA A 57 5.05 -12.98 25.11
CA ALA A 57 4.79 -11.67 25.72
C ALA A 57 6.02 -10.74 25.67
N ASP A 58 7.21 -11.27 25.94
CA ASP A 58 8.45 -10.49 25.88
C ASP A 58 8.76 -9.98 24.47
N ALA A 59 8.42 -10.75 23.43
CA ALA A 59 8.59 -10.33 22.05
C ALA A 59 7.63 -9.19 21.69
N VAL A 60 6.38 -9.24 22.18
CA VAL A 60 5.41 -8.16 22.02
C VAL A 60 5.89 -6.89 22.73
N LEU A 61 6.41 -7.01 23.97
CA LEU A 61 6.95 -5.86 24.71
C LEU A 61 8.19 -5.24 24.03
N ALA A 62 9.09 -6.08 23.51
CA ALA A 62 10.23 -5.61 22.73
C ALA A 62 9.78 -4.92 21.43
N GLY A 63 8.81 -5.49 20.73
CA GLY A 63 8.19 -4.92 19.53
C GLY A 63 7.54 -3.56 19.80
N LYS A 64 6.80 -3.42 20.92
CA LYS A 64 6.20 -2.14 21.34
C LYS A 64 7.25 -1.05 21.56
N LYS A 65 8.39 -1.39 22.18
CA LYS A 65 9.52 -0.45 22.36
C LYS A 65 10.12 -0.02 21.02
N LEU A 66 10.28 -0.96 20.08
CA LEU A 66 10.76 -0.65 18.72
C LEU A 66 9.76 0.22 17.95
N PHE A 67 8.46 -0.05 18.08
CA PHE A 67 7.40 0.75 17.48
C PHE A 67 7.46 2.20 17.97
N GLY A 68 7.64 2.41 19.28
CA GLY A 68 7.85 3.72 19.90
C GLY A 68 9.05 4.50 19.33
N LYS A 69 10.10 3.81 18.89
CA LYS A 69 11.30 4.45 18.33
C LYS A 69 11.18 4.79 16.84
N HIS A 70 10.42 4.00 16.10
CA HIS A 70 10.51 3.98 14.63
C HIS A 70 9.20 4.30 13.91
N CYS A 71 8.05 4.12 14.55
CA CYS A 71 6.76 4.08 13.86
C CYS A 71 5.77 5.15 14.35
N VAL A 72 5.82 5.52 15.63
CA VAL A 72 4.84 6.44 16.26
C VAL A 72 4.76 7.80 15.59
N SER A 73 5.89 8.34 15.09
CA SER A 73 5.92 9.65 14.41
C SER A 73 5.08 9.73 13.14
N CYS A 74 4.62 8.58 12.63
CA CYS A 74 3.78 8.48 11.44
C CYS A 74 2.45 7.78 11.71
N HIS A 75 2.43 6.77 12.60
CA HIS A 75 1.24 5.93 12.83
C HIS A 75 0.52 6.23 14.16
N GLY A 76 0.99 7.20 14.94
CA GLY A 76 0.42 7.53 16.26
C GLY A 76 0.91 6.59 17.37
N GLU A 77 0.76 7.01 18.62
CA GLU A 77 1.21 6.26 19.80
C GLU A 77 0.42 4.97 20.02
N ASP A 78 -0.88 5.00 19.71
CA ASP A 78 -1.81 3.88 19.81
C ASP A 78 -1.91 3.04 18.52
N ALA A 79 -1.11 3.38 17.51
CA ALA A 79 -1.12 2.82 16.17
C ALA A 79 -2.48 3.01 15.42
N ALA A 80 -3.32 3.95 15.85
CA ALA A 80 -4.59 4.26 15.20
C ALA A 80 -4.45 5.06 13.90
N GLY A 81 -3.25 5.53 13.56
CA GLY A 81 -2.99 6.37 12.41
C GLY A 81 -3.21 7.85 12.70
N ILE A 82 -2.55 8.70 11.93
CA ILE A 82 -2.68 10.16 11.94
C ILE A 82 -2.64 10.66 10.49
N ASP A 83 -2.79 11.95 10.25
CA ASP A 83 -2.78 12.55 8.89
C ASP A 83 -1.60 12.10 8.02
N LYS A 84 -0.48 11.73 8.66
CA LYS A 84 0.73 11.26 7.98
C LYS A 84 0.69 9.81 7.50
N ALA A 85 0.01 8.90 8.19
CA ALA A 85 -0.01 7.48 7.83
C ALA A 85 -1.23 6.74 8.40
N PRO A 86 -1.71 5.68 7.73
CA PRO A 86 -2.96 5.02 8.06
C PRO A 86 -2.90 4.24 9.38
N SER A 87 -4.09 3.88 9.87
CA SER A 87 -4.28 3.00 11.02
C SER A 87 -3.66 1.62 10.80
N LEU A 88 -2.89 1.16 11.78
CA LEU A 88 -2.37 -0.20 11.82
C LEU A 88 -3.32 -1.17 12.53
N ARG A 89 -4.47 -0.69 13.04
CA ARG A 89 -5.53 -1.49 13.68
C ARG A 89 -6.66 -1.90 12.71
N SER A 90 -6.51 -1.59 11.43
CA SER A 90 -7.51 -1.87 10.39
C SER A 90 -7.77 -3.37 10.19
N PRO A 91 -8.96 -3.78 9.68
CA PRO A 91 -9.25 -5.19 9.40
C PRO A 91 -8.21 -5.85 8.48
N VAL A 92 -7.71 -5.10 7.50
CA VAL A 92 -6.69 -5.59 6.56
C VAL A 92 -5.39 -5.93 7.30
N MET A 93 -4.94 -5.05 8.21
CA MET A 93 -3.79 -5.32 9.07
C MET A 93 -4.00 -6.52 9.98
N ARG A 94 -5.19 -6.66 10.56
CA ARG A 94 -5.55 -7.82 11.39
C ARG A 94 -5.54 -9.14 10.62
N SER A 95 -5.89 -9.11 9.34
CA SER A 95 -5.88 -10.28 8.46
C SER A 95 -4.50 -10.60 7.84
N ALA A 96 -3.53 -9.69 7.95
CA ALA A 96 -2.22 -9.87 7.34
C ALA A 96 -1.43 -10.97 8.06
N THR A 97 -0.84 -11.89 7.29
CA THR A 97 0.01 -12.94 7.86
C THR A 97 1.33 -12.34 8.36
N ALA A 98 1.95 -13.02 9.33
CA ALA A 98 3.21 -12.58 9.92
C ALA A 98 4.30 -12.30 8.86
N GLY A 99 4.44 -13.18 7.88
CA GLY A 99 5.43 -13.02 6.84
C GLY A 99 5.13 -11.91 5.84
N VAL A 100 3.85 -11.63 5.55
CA VAL A 100 3.46 -10.45 4.76
C VAL A 100 3.82 -9.16 5.49
N LEU A 101 3.58 -9.10 6.80
CA LEU A 101 4.00 -7.97 7.64
C LEU A 101 5.52 -7.81 7.66
N LEU A 102 6.28 -8.91 7.83
CA LEU A 102 7.74 -8.87 7.77
C LEU A 102 8.23 -8.35 6.41
N TRP A 103 7.70 -8.89 5.32
CA TRP A 103 8.05 -8.45 3.98
C TRP A 103 7.79 -6.96 3.82
N PHE A 104 6.63 -6.49 4.29
CA PHE A 104 6.28 -5.08 4.20
C PHE A 104 7.21 -4.19 5.03
N LEU A 105 7.58 -4.59 6.26
CA LEU A 105 8.58 -3.88 7.06
C LEU A 105 9.94 -3.80 6.36
N LYS A 106 10.38 -4.89 5.71
CA LYS A 106 11.65 -4.94 4.97
C LYS A 106 11.66 -4.06 3.73
N ASN A 107 10.51 -3.82 3.09
CA ASN A 107 10.44 -3.08 1.83
C ASN A 107 9.95 -1.64 1.98
N GLY A 108 9.05 -1.40 2.94
CA GLY A 108 8.32 -0.15 3.13
C GLY A 108 7.40 0.18 1.95
N ASN A 109 6.79 1.36 2.00
CA ASN A 109 6.18 2.02 0.86
C ASN A 109 6.91 3.34 0.59
N ARG A 110 8.10 3.21 -0.02
CA ARG A 110 9.03 4.33 -0.22
C ARG A 110 8.45 5.46 -1.08
N ARG A 111 7.49 5.15 -1.95
CA ARG A 111 6.81 6.16 -2.78
C ARG A 111 5.84 7.03 -1.98
N GLU A 112 5.30 6.49 -0.90
CA GLU A 112 4.38 7.18 0.01
C GLU A 112 5.06 7.55 1.34
N GLY A 113 6.41 7.53 1.38
CA GLY A 113 7.18 8.00 2.53
C GLY A 113 7.37 6.99 3.67
N MET A 114 6.82 5.77 3.58
CA MET A 114 7.13 4.72 4.57
C MET A 114 8.50 4.10 4.25
N PRO A 115 9.49 4.21 5.15
CA PRO A 115 10.84 3.70 4.91
C PRO A 115 10.90 2.17 4.95
N SER A 116 12.00 1.64 4.43
CA SER A 116 12.39 0.24 4.61
C SER A 116 13.14 0.09 5.94
N TRP A 117 12.83 -0.99 6.67
CA TRP A 117 13.47 -1.36 7.92
C TRP A 117 14.41 -2.55 7.78
N SER A 118 14.84 -2.89 6.57
CA SER A 118 15.71 -4.06 6.30
C SER A 118 17.07 -4.02 7.00
N LYS A 119 17.49 -2.86 7.51
CA LYS A 119 18.72 -2.70 8.30
C LYS A 119 18.56 -3.10 9.78
N LEU A 120 17.32 -3.24 10.27
CA LEU A 120 17.10 -3.79 11.60
C LEU A 120 17.40 -5.29 11.59
N PRO A 121 17.98 -5.85 12.67
CA PRO A 121 18.14 -7.28 12.82
C PRO A 121 16.82 -8.03 12.65
N ASP A 122 16.84 -9.21 12.03
CA ASP A 122 15.63 -10.00 11.76
C ASP A 122 14.83 -10.30 13.04
N GLN A 123 15.51 -10.53 14.16
CA GLN A 123 14.86 -10.67 15.47
C GLN A 123 14.00 -9.45 15.83
N GLN A 124 14.51 -8.23 15.63
CA GLN A 124 13.78 -7.00 15.94
C GLN A 124 12.59 -6.81 15.01
N LEU A 125 12.74 -7.15 13.73
CA LEU A 125 11.65 -7.11 12.77
C LEU A 125 10.54 -8.10 13.13
N TRP A 126 10.88 -9.31 13.56
CA TRP A 126 9.88 -10.28 14.01
C TRP A 126 9.22 -9.88 15.34
N GLN A 127 9.94 -9.23 16.24
CA GLN A 127 9.35 -8.64 17.45
C GLN A 127 8.37 -7.51 17.12
N LEU A 128 8.70 -6.64 16.15
CA LEU A 128 7.76 -5.66 15.61
C LEU A 128 6.51 -6.34 15.03
N VAL A 129 6.67 -7.42 14.25
CA VAL A 129 5.53 -8.20 13.74
C VAL A 129 4.68 -8.77 14.88
N ALA A 130 5.31 -9.29 15.94
CA ALA A 130 4.58 -9.82 17.11
C ALA A 130 3.71 -8.74 17.75
N TYR A 131 4.24 -7.53 17.92
CA TYR A 131 3.48 -6.38 18.42
C TYR A 131 2.34 -5.98 17.47
N LEU A 132 2.58 -5.89 16.17
CA LEU A 132 1.53 -5.53 15.20
C LEU A 132 0.38 -6.55 15.19
N GLN A 133 0.69 -7.84 15.38
CA GLN A 133 -0.33 -8.89 15.49
C GLN A 133 -1.12 -8.78 16.80
N SER A 134 -0.50 -8.36 17.92
CA SER A 134 -1.21 -8.19 19.19
C SER A 134 -2.24 -7.06 19.17
N LEU A 135 -2.01 -6.01 18.39
CA LEU A 135 -2.96 -4.89 18.20
C LEU A 135 -4.33 -5.37 17.68
N GLY A 136 -4.34 -6.48 16.93
CA GLY A 136 -5.57 -7.07 16.40
C GLY A 136 -6.39 -7.86 17.41
N SER A 137 -5.74 -8.36 18.48
CA SER A 137 -6.36 -9.17 19.52
C SER A 137 -7.00 -8.33 20.63
N GLU A 138 -6.50 -7.11 20.87
CA GLU A 138 -7.03 -6.19 21.89
C GLU A 138 -8.47 -5.72 21.61
N GLY A 139 -8.93 -5.77 20.35
CA GLY A 139 -10.31 -5.43 19.97
C GLY A 139 -11.34 -6.52 20.24
N SER A 140 -10.93 -7.73 20.64
CA SER A 140 -11.82 -8.88 20.89
C SER A 140 -11.89 -9.30 22.37
N ALA A 141 -11.07 -8.70 23.25
CA ALA A 141 -11.02 -9.04 24.68
C ALA A 141 -11.75 -8.03 25.59
N SER A 142 -12.55 -7.12 25.01
CA SER A 142 -13.28 -6.07 25.73
C SER A 142 -14.73 -5.93 25.27
N GLN A 143 -15.45 -7.05 25.16
CA GLN A 143 -16.91 -7.10 24.95
C GLN A 143 -17.49 -8.31 25.66
#